data_AF-A0A0J6W2A4-F1
#
_entry.id   AF-A0A0J6W2A4-F1
#
_cell.length_a   1.000
_cell.length_b   1.000
_cell.length_c   1.000
_cell.angle_alpha   90.00
_cell.angle_beta   90.00
_cell.angle_gamma   90.00
#
_symmetry.space_group_name_H-M   'P 1'
#
loop_
_entity.id
_entity.type
_entity.pdbx_description
1 polymer ?
#
loop_
_entity_poly.entity_id
_entity_poly.type
_entity_poly.pdbx_seq_one_letter_code
_entity_poly.pdbx_strand_id
1 'polypeptide(L)' 'MRDRRERFVALAEARTDKALNAIRLLGNLSNRANYEYTDADVTQIMKALDGELKLLKAKFAEASSGRQNTFKLKK' A
#
# COMPACT_ATOMS: atom_id res chain seq x y z
N MET A 1 30.04 -2.28 -1.80
CA MET A 1 28.80 -2.30 -0.98
C MET A 1 27.71 -1.62 -1.80
N ARG A 2 26.54 -2.23 -2.05
CA ARG A 2 25.45 -1.49 -2.69
C ARG A 2 25.02 -0.37 -1.76
N ASP A 3 24.90 0.85 -2.28
CA ASP A 3 24.41 1.99 -1.50
C ASP A 3 23.05 1.61 -0.89
N ARG A 4 22.81 1.99 0.38
CA ARG A 4 21.51 1.80 1.03
C ARG A 4 20.39 2.39 0.17
N ARG A 5 20.66 3.48 -0.55
CA ARG A 5 19.76 4.09 -1.51
C ARG A 5 19.47 3.18 -2.70
N GLU A 6 20.51 2.66 -3.36
CA GLU A 6 20.35 1.75 -4.51
C GLU A 6 19.57 0.48 -4.13
N ARG A 7 19.88 -0.11 -2.97
CA ARG A 7 19.14 -1.28 -2.47
C ARG A 7 17.67 -0.94 -2.22
N PHE A 8 17.37 0.23 -1.67
CA PHE A 8 15.99 0.67 -1.48
C PHE A 8 15.27 0.86 -2.82
N VAL A 9 15.89 1.53 -3.81
CA VAL A 9 15.30 1.74 -5.14
C VAL A 9 14.93 0.40 -5.78
N ALA A 10 15.91 -0.52 -5.89
CA ALA A 10 15.68 -1.80 -6.54
C ALA A 10 14.56 -2.63 -5.87
N LEU A 11 14.49 -2.58 -4.53
CA LEU A 11 13.42 -3.27 -3.79
C LEU A 11 12.07 -2.56 -3.94
N ALA A 12 12.05 -1.23 -3.95
CA ALA A 12 10.83 -0.45 -4.09
C ALA A 12 10.20 -0.64 -5.48
N GLU A 13 11.00 -0.57 -6.54
CA GLU A 13 10.55 -0.81 -7.92
C GLU A 13 9.99 -2.22 -8.08
N ALA A 14 10.78 -3.24 -7.73
CA ALA A 14 10.36 -4.63 -7.88
C ALA A 14 9.10 -4.99 -7.08
N ARG A 15 8.88 -4.37 -5.90
CA ARG A 15 7.68 -4.59 -5.09
C ARG A 15 6.47 -3.82 -5.61
N THR A 16 6.69 -2.58 -6.05
CA THR A 16 5.63 -1.75 -6.65
C THR A 16 5.09 -2.42 -7.91
N ASP A 17 5.96 -2.90 -8.81
CA ASP A 17 5.55 -3.57 -10.04
C ASP A 17 4.71 -4.82 -9.77
N LYS A 18 5.11 -5.63 -8.79
CA LYS A 18 4.33 -6.80 -8.37
C LYS A 18 2.95 -6.41 -7.84
N ALA A 19 2.86 -5.37 -7.02
CA ALA A 19 1.59 -4.88 -6.51
C ALA A 19 0.68 -4.36 -7.64
N LEU A 20 1.22 -3.55 -8.55
CA LEU A 20 0.48 -3.04 -9.71
C LEU A 20 -0.03 -4.18 -10.61
N ASN A 21 0.80 -5.20 -10.86
CA ASN A 21 0.39 -6.36 -11.64
C ASN A 21 -0.72 -7.17 -10.94
N ALA A 22 -0.62 -7.38 -9.62
CA ALA A 22 -1.69 -8.03 -8.87
C ALA A 22 -3.01 -7.25 -8.94
N ILE A 23 -2.97 -5.92 -8.82
CA ILE A 23 -4.16 -5.06 -8.96
C ILE A 23 -4.77 -5.18 -10.37
N ARG A 24 -3.95 -5.21 -11.42
CA ARG A 24 -4.43 -5.42 -12.80
C ARG A 24 -5.12 -6.77 -12.96
N LEU A 25 -4.53 -7.83 -12.41
CA LEU A 25 -5.13 -9.18 -12.44
C LEU A 25 -6.47 -9.23 -11.68
N LEU A 26 -6.58 -8.54 -10.54
CA LEU A 26 -7.86 -8.38 -9.85
C LEU A 26 -8.88 -7.63 -10.73
N GLY A 27 -8.43 -6.61 -11.46
CA GLY A 27 -9.26 -5.90 -12.43
C GLY A 27 -9.85 -6.80 -13.53
N ASN A 28 -9.12 -7.82 -13.98
CA ASN A 28 -9.60 -8.78 -14.98
C ASN A 28 -10.80 -9.60 -14.48
N LEU A 29 -10.97 -9.76 -13.16
CA LEU A 29 -12.13 -10.45 -12.57
C LEU A 29 -13.44 -9.67 -12.75
N SER A 30 -13.39 -8.40 -13.17
CA SER A 30 -14.59 -7.60 -13.49
C SER A 30 -15.38 -8.13 -14.68
N ASN A 31 -14.82 -9.04 -15.47
CA ASN A 31 -15.52 -9.63 -16.59
C ASN A 31 -16.60 -10.63 -16.12
N ARG A 32 -17.83 -10.16 -15.97
CA ARG A 32 -19.00 -10.97 -15.59
C ARG A 32 -19.38 -12.07 -16.58
N ALA A 33 -18.86 -12.05 -17.82
CA ALA A 33 -19.07 -13.15 -18.74
C ALA A 33 -18.27 -14.41 -18.33
N ASN A 34 -17.15 -14.23 -17.63
CA ASN A 34 -16.27 -15.31 -17.20
C ASN A 34 -16.41 -15.65 -15.71
N TYR A 35 -16.97 -14.72 -14.92
CA TYR A 35 -16.99 -14.82 -13.47
C TYR A 35 -18.32 -14.35 -12.88
N GLU A 36 -18.76 -15.03 -11.83
CA GLU A 36 -19.87 -14.60 -10.99
C GLU A 36 -19.33 -14.04 -9.68
N TYR A 37 -19.79 -12.85 -9.30
CA TYR A 37 -19.41 -12.19 -8.06
C TYR A 37 -20.51 -11.21 -7.65
N THR A 38 -20.58 -10.97 -6.35
CA THR A 38 -21.51 -10.01 -5.77
C THR A 38 -20.83 -8.66 -5.53
N ASP A 39 -21.63 -7.62 -5.36
CA ASP A 39 -21.09 -6.31 -4.96
C ASP A 39 -20.46 -6.36 -3.55
N ALA A 40 -20.88 -7.31 -2.72
CA ALA A 40 -20.25 -7.56 -1.42
C ALA A 40 -18.82 -8.12 -1.57
N ASP A 41 -18.56 -8.98 -2.54
CA ASP A 41 -17.22 -9.50 -2.83
C ASP A 41 -16.28 -8.37 -3.28
N VAL A 42 -16.75 -7.52 -4.21
CA VAL A 42 -16.00 -6.35 -4.67
C VAL A 42 -15.70 -5.40 -3.52
N THR A 43 -16.69 -5.16 -2.65
CA THR A 43 -16.52 -4.29 -1.48
C THR A 43 -15.47 -4.83 -0.51
N GLN A 44 -15.46 -6.16 -0.27
CA GLN A 44 -14.46 -6.79 0.60
C GLN A 44 -13.05 -6.67 0.02
N ILE A 45 -12.88 -6.91 -1.29
CA ILE A 45 -11.60 -6.75 -1.98
C ILE A 45 -11.08 -5.31 -1.86
N MET A 46 -11.93 -4.32 -2.14
CA MET A 46 -11.54 -2.90 -2.07
C MET A 46 -11.17 -2.49 -0.64
N LYS A 47 -11.94 -2.90 0.37
CA LYS A 47 -11.63 -2.62 1.78
C LYS A 47 -10.29 -3.20 2.21
N ALA A 48 -9.96 -4.42 1.78
CA ALA A 48 -8.68 -5.04 2.08
C ALA A 48 -7.51 -4.27 1.46
N LEU A 49 -7.62 -3.88 0.19
CA LEU A 49 -6.60 -3.07 -0.50
C LEU A 49 -6.41 -1.70 0.15
N ASP A 50 -7.51 -0.99 0.42
CA ASP A 50 -7.48 0.32 1.08
C ASP A 50 -6.88 0.25 2.48
N GLY A 51 -7.18 -0.81 3.23
CA GLY A 51 -6.60 -1.07 4.55
C GLY A 51 -5.08 -1.18 4.49
N GLU A 52 -4.56 -2.00 3.58
CA GLU A 52 -3.11 -2.19 3.43
C GLU A 52 -2.43 -0.91 2.94
N LEU A 53 -3.05 -0.16 2.01
CA LEU A 53 -2.54 1.13 1.56
C LEU A 53 -2.49 2.17 2.68
N LYS A 54 -3.47 2.18 3.59
CA LYS A 54 -3.45 3.05 4.78
C LYS A 54 -2.29 2.70 5.70
N LEU A 55 -2.07 1.41 5.98
CA LEU A 55 -0.95 0.94 6.81
C LEU A 55 0.40 1.28 6.18
N LEU A 56 0.54 1.11 4.87
CA LEU A 56 1.75 1.48 4.13
C LEU A 56 2.05 2.98 4.28
N LYS A 57 1.05 3.84 4.05
CA LYS A 57 1.18 5.30 4.21
C LYS A 57 1.56 5.68 5.64
N ALA A 58 0.92 5.06 6.64
CA ALA A 58 1.21 5.30 8.05
C ALA A 58 2.69 4.98 8.39
N LYS A 59 3.21 3.84 7.93
CA LYS A 59 4.63 3.46 8.17
C LYS A 59 5.62 4.46 7.57
N PHE A 60 5.35 4.98 6.36
CA PHE A 60 6.20 6.00 5.75
C PHE A 60 6.06 7.36 6.44
N ALA A 61 4.86 7.71 6.90
CA ALA A 61 4.63 8.93 7.67
C ALA A 61 5.36 8.87 9.03
N GLU A 62 5.26 7.76 9.76
CA GLU A 62 5.99 7.53 11.02
C GLU A 62 7.51 7.55 10.84
N ALA A 63 8.01 7.01 9.73
CA ALA A 63 9.44 7.07 9.41
C ALA A 63 9.91 8.51 9.11
N SER A 64 9.01 9.39 8.64
CA SER A 64 9.30 10.80 8.35
C SER A 64 9.13 11.73 9.56
N SER A 65 8.25 11.38 10.51
CA SER A 65 8.06 12.11 11.76
C SER A 65 9.14 11.72 12.77
N GLY A 66 10.34 12.27 12.55
CA GLY A 66 11.38 12.30 13.56
C GLY A 66 10.78 12.82 14.88
N ARG A 67 10.82 11.98 15.91
CA ARG A 67 10.28 12.19 17.26
C ARG A 67 10.67 13.58 17.82
N GLN A 68 9.86 14.61 17.56
CA GLN A 68 9.87 15.88 18.28
C GLN A 68 8.63 15.94 19.20
N ASN A 69 8.59 15.06 20.19
CA ASN A 69 7.69 15.23 21.34
C ASN A 69 8.36 16.17 22.35
N THR A 70 8.50 17.46 21.99
CA THR A 70 8.76 18.49 23.00
C THR A 70 7.42 19.11 23.39
N PHE A 71 6.74 18.48 24.33
CA PHE A 71 5.59 19.05 25.00
C PHE A 71 6.06 20.18 25.93
N LYS A 72 5.52 21.39 25.78
CA LYS A 72 5.67 22.48 26.77
C LYS A 72 4.30 22.94 27.21
N LEU A 73 4.05 22.86 28.52
CA LEU A 73 2.92 23.53 29.15
C LEU A 73 3.17 25.05 29.06
N LYS A 74 2.24 25.82 28.49
CA LYS A 74 2.26 27.27 28.65
C LYS A 74 1.83 27.60 30.08
N LYS A 75 2.66 28.35 30.81
CA LYS A 75 2.24 29.11 31.99
C LYS A 75 1.37 30.27 31.56
#